data_AF-A0AAV5IXV1-F1
#
_entry.id   AF-A0AAV5IXV1-F1
#
_cell.length_a   1.000
_cell.length_b   1.000
_cell.length_c   1.000
_cell.angle_alpha   90.00
_cell.angle_beta   90.00
_cell.angle_gamma   90.00
#
_symmetry.space_group_name_H-M   'P 1'
#
loop_
_entity.id
_entity.type
_entity.pdbx_description
1 polymer ?
#
loop_
_entity_poly.entity_id
_entity_poly.type
_entity_poly.pdbx_seq_one_letter_code
_entity_poly.pdbx_strand_id
1 'polypeptide(L)'
;MPSELSDRELEVELFKLFLRIRFHPSFSAGVAAYSWMAIMDRFLSLQDNGFGEKAAMKKNMLRLINIYYDALDAPKRGEIEIEVPKELKADVFPHHMGKTDSFKSTSILGRIFDQVGSHREEESSKKEVQKLPCFEVYTPEVEAFKMKWNELYKQYREDMSNALQFNVERDQKQEAADLVISKYKQILYDAAEFEQSERPLKDIYDEALAIYNVVYDYVIECIEKDRATDDGDVGAAQSNNRDHVGKCAFVWKVAGPALCKFYATELGEKPICCVPSVLKELFS
;
A
#
# COMPACT_ATOMS: atom_id res chain seq x y z
N MET A 1 -39.70 -2.55 -31.52
CA MET A 1 -39.13 -3.50 -30.54
C MET A 1 -37.87 -4.14 -31.13
N PRO A 2 -36.88 -4.58 -30.34
CA PRO A 2 -35.63 -5.17 -30.86
C PRO A 2 -35.84 -6.35 -31.85
N SER A 3 -37.00 -6.99 -31.78
CA SER A 3 -37.45 -8.07 -32.66
C SER A 3 -37.82 -7.63 -34.09
N GLU A 4 -37.87 -6.32 -34.37
CA GLU A 4 -38.22 -5.76 -35.67
C GLU A 4 -36.99 -5.32 -36.48
N LEU A 5 -35.78 -5.41 -35.90
CA LEU A 5 -34.53 -5.05 -36.55
C LEU A 5 -33.87 -6.28 -37.16
N SER A 6 -33.24 -6.13 -38.33
CA SER A 6 -32.31 -7.15 -38.83
C SER A 6 -31.05 -7.21 -37.97
N ASP A 7 -30.33 -8.34 -37.99
CA ASP A 7 -29.12 -8.55 -37.20
C ASP A 7 -28.09 -7.41 -37.37
N ARG A 8 -27.94 -6.91 -38.60
CA ARG A 8 -27.02 -5.83 -38.93
C ARG A 8 -27.47 -4.47 -38.39
N GLU A 9 -28.77 -4.20 -38.39
CA GLU A 9 -29.32 -2.96 -37.82
C GLU A 9 -29.24 -2.99 -36.29
N LEU A 10 -29.50 -4.15 -35.69
CA LEU A 10 -29.32 -4.36 -34.26
C LEU A 10 -27.87 -4.13 -33.82
N GLU A 11 -26.91 -4.67 -34.56
CA GLU A 11 -25.47 -4.46 -34.31
C GLU A 11 -25.11 -2.98 -34.35
N VAL A 12 -25.55 -2.26 -35.39
CA VAL A 12 -25.30 -0.81 -35.53
C VAL A 12 -25.92 0.00 -34.38
N GLU A 13 -27.14 -0.33 -33.97
CA GLU A 13 -27.80 0.35 -32.84
C GLU A 13 -27.11 0.04 -31.49
N LEU A 14 -26.64 -1.19 -31.28
CA LEU A 14 -25.83 -1.55 -30.11
C LEU A 14 -24.50 -0.80 -30.07
N PHE A 15 -23.82 -0.65 -31.21
CA PHE A 15 -22.59 0.14 -31.30
C PHE A 15 -22.83 1.62 -30.99
N LYS A 16 -23.89 2.22 -31.53
CA LYS A 16 -24.26 3.61 -31.20
C LYS A 16 -24.61 3.78 -29.72
N LEU A 17 -25.36 2.82 -29.14
CA LEU A 17 -25.70 2.81 -27.73
C LEU A 17 -24.45 2.73 -26.85
N PHE A 18 -23.51 1.85 -27.19
CA PHE A 18 -22.21 1.72 -26.50
C PHE A 18 -21.44 3.04 -26.54
N LEU A 19 -21.29 3.65 -27.73
CA LEU A 19 -20.58 4.93 -27.87
C LEU A 19 -21.27 6.03 -27.05
N ARG A 20 -22.61 6.11 -27.09
CA ARG A 20 -23.36 7.09 -26.29
C ARG A 20 -23.12 6.92 -24.79
N ILE A 21 -23.23 5.70 -24.26
CA ILE A 21 -23.01 5.42 -22.84
C ILE A 21 -21.55 5.71 -22.44
N ARG A 22 -20.59 5.38 -23.31
CA ARG A 22 -19.15 5.57 -23.05
C ARG A 22 -18.76 7.05 -23.00
N PHE A 23 -19.32 7.88 -23.89
CA PHE A 23 -18.93 9.27 -24.08
C PHE A 23 -19.88 10.28 -23.42
N HIS A 24 -21.11 9.90 -23.09
CA HIS A 24 -22.09 10.68 -22.33
C HIS A 24 -22.69 9.83 -21.20
N PRO A 25 -21.88 9.45 -20.20
CA PRO A 25 -22.33 8.61 -19.10
C PRO A 25 -23.33 9.37 -18.21
N SER A 26 -24.49 8.77 -17.97
CA SER A 26 -25.38 9.23 -16.90
C SER A 26 -24.86 8.73 -15.56
N PHE A 27 -24.63 9.64 -14.62
CA PHE A 27 -24.18 9.31 -13.27
C PHE A 27 -25.34 9.11 -12.28
N SER A 28 -26.58 9.17 -12.75
CA SER A 28 -27.76 9.22 -11.88
C SER A 28 -27.96 7.97 -11.05
N ALA A 29 -27.65 6.78 -11.58
CA ALA A 29 -27.65 5.54 -10.80
C ALA A 29 -26.61 5.62 -9.65
N GLY A 30 -25.40 6.12 -9.93
CA GLY A 30 -24.36 6.30 -8.92
C GLY A 30 -24.76 7.33 -7.87
N VAL A 31 -25.28 8.49 -8.29
CA VAL A 31 -25.76 9.56 -7.40
C VAL A 31 -26.91 9.06 -6.52
N ALA A 32 -27.86 8.30 -7.08
CA ALA A 32 -28.96 7.74 -6.33
C ALA A 32 -28.47 6.72 -5.29
N ALA A 33 -27.56 5.83 -5.67
CA ALA A 33 -26.97 4.83 -4.78
C ALA A 33 -26.19 5.47 -3.62
N TYR A 34 -25.33 6.45 -3.91
CA TYR A 34 -24.57 7.14 -2.87
C TYR A 34 -25.45 7.94 -1.93
N SER A 35 -26.46 8.64 -2.45
CA SER A 35 -27.40 9.40 -1.62
C SER A 35 -28.26 8.46 -0.77
N TRP A 36 -28.65 7.31 -1.30
CA TRP A 36 -29.36 6.29 -0.54
C TRP A 36 -28.51 5.76 0.61
N MET A 37 -27.23 5.48 0.36
CA MET A 37 -26.29 4.99 1.36
C MET A 37 -26.10 5.99 2.50
N ALA A 38 -25.96 7.28 2.19
CA ALA A 38 -25.84 8.32 3.20
C ALA A 38 -27.11 8.46 4.07
N ILE A 39 -28.29 8.39 3.46
CA ILE A 39 -29.56 8.44 4.20
C ILE A 39 -29.75 7.18 5.05
N MET A 40 -29.42 6.01 4.52
CA MET A 40 -29.54 4.73 5.24
C MET A 40 -28.60 4.69 6.45
N ASP A 41 -27.36 5.16 6.31
CA ASP A 41 -26.41 5.22 7.41
C ASP A 41 -26.93 6.11 8.56
N ARG A 42 -27.48 7.28 8.22
CA ARG A 42 -28.11 8.17 9.20
C ARG A 42 -29.38 7.58 9.81
N PHE A 43 -30.20 6.90 9.01
CA PHE A 43 -31.40 6.19 9.47
C PHE A 43 -31.05 5.13 10.53
N LEU A 44 -29.96 4.37 10.32
CA LEU A 44 -29.45 3.38 11.27
C LEU A 44 -28.80 4.00 12.51
N SER A 45 -28.31 5.23 12.40
CA SER A 45 -27.64 5.95 13.49
C SER A 45 -28.59 6.76 14.39
N LEU A 46 -29.83 7.02 13.93
CA LEU A 46 -30.85 7.76 14.67
C LEU A 46 -31.47 6.91 15.80
N GLN A 47 -31.48 7.46 17.01
CA GLN A 47 -32.19 6.88 18.17
C GLN A 47 -33.73 6.94 17.99
N ASP A 48 -34.49 6.22 18.81
CA ASP A 48 -35.93 6.01 18.63
C ASP A 48 -36.81 7.27 18.73
N ASN A 49 -36.26 8.38 19.20
CA ASN A 49 -36.98 9.64 19.39
C ASN A 49 -37.26 10.39 18.06
N GLY A 50 -36.77 9.89 16.92
CA GLY A 50 -36.83 10.52 15.59
C GLY A 50 -37.90 9.99 14.63
N PHE A 51 -39.07 9.54 15.10
CA PHE A 51 -40.06 8.85 14.25
C PHE A 51 -40.45 9.59 12.96
N GLY A 52 -40.67 10.92 13.03
CA GLY A 52 -40.99 11.74 11.87
C GLY A 52 -39.83 11.86 10.86
N GLU A 53 -38.61 12.00 11.36
CA GLU A 53 -37.40 12.06 10.54
C GLU A 53 -37.13 10.70 9.87
N LYS A 54 -37.25 9.60 10.61
CA LYS A 54 -37.12 8.23 10.09
C LYS A 54 -38.17 7.92 9.00
N ALA A 55 -39.40 8.38 9.17
CA ALA A 55 -40.45 8.21 8.15
C ALA A 55 -40.12 8.98 6.85
N ALA A 56 -39.66 10.22 6.96
CA ALA A 56 -39.22 11.02 5.81
C ALA A 56 -38.01 10.38 5.10
N MET A 57 -37.03 9.91 5.87
CA MET A 57 -35.87 9.19 5.34
C MET A 57 -36.27 7.92 4.59
N LYS A 58 -37.19 7.12 5.14
CA LYS A 58 -37.70 5.92 4.48
C LYS A 58 -38.37 6.26 3.15
N LYS A 59 -39.18 7.33 3.11
CA LYS A 59 -39.78 7.82 1.86
C LYS A 59 -38.72 8.23 0.84
N ASN A 60 -37.68 8.95 1.25
CA ASN A 60 -36.60 9.37 0.37
C ASN A 60 -35.78 8.19 -0.15
N MET A 61 -35.48 7.21 0.69
CA MET A 61 -34.81 5.97 0.30
C MET A 61 -35.62 5.20 -0.77
N LEU A 62 -36.93 5.07 -0.61
CA LEU A 62 -37.78 4.43 -1.62
C LEU A 62 -37.78 5.18 -2.96
N ARG A 63 -37.83 6.52 -2.93
CA ARG A 63 -37.72 7.34 -4.17
C ARG A 63 -36.37 7.11 -4.87
N LEU A 64 -35.28 7.07 -4.10
CA LEU A 64 -33.94 6.84 -4.63
C LEU A 64 -33.78 5.43 -5.23
N ILE A 65 -34.41 4.41 -4.65
CA ILE A 65 -34.45 3.05 -5.22
C ILE A 65 -35.14 3.06 -6.58
N ASN A 66 -36.30 3.72 -6.70
CA ASN A 66 -37.01 3.80 -7.97
C ASN A 66 -36.14 4.52 -9.03
N ILE A 67 -35.57 5.68 -8.68
CA ILE A 67 -34.69 6.44 -9.57
C ILE A 67 -33.47 5.62 -9.99
N TYR A 68 -32.90 4.82 -9.09
CA TYR A 68 -31.79 3.93 -9.41
C TYR A 68 -32.16 2.92 -10.50
N TYR A 69 -33.27 2.19 -10.35
CA TYR A 69 -33.71 1.22 -11.34
C TYR A 69 -34.16 1.88 -12.64
N ASP A 70 -34.86 3.01 -12.57
CA ASP A 70 -35.23 3.77 -13.76
C ASP A 70 -33.96 4.20 -14.52
N ALA A 71 -32.93 4.70 -13.82
CA ALA A 71 -31.65 5.12 -14.42
C ALA A 71 -30.89 3.95 -15.08
N LEU A 72 -30.98 2.74 -14.54
CA LEU A 72 -30.41 1.53 -15.16
C LEU A 72 -31.16 1.11 -16.44
N ASP A 73 -32.47 1.36 -16.50
CA ASP A 73 -33.31 0.93 -17.62
C ASP A 73 -33.50 2.00 -18.70
N ALA A 74 -33.30 3.29 -18.40
CA ALA A 74 -33.41 4.38 -19.35
C ALA A 74 -32.65 4.15 -20.68
N PRO A 75 -31.38 3.69 -20.66
CA PRO A 75 -30.66 3.41 -21.91
C PRO A 75 -31.33 2.34 -22.78
N LYS A 76 -32.07 1.41 -22.17
CA LYS A 76 -32.77 0.29 -22.84
C LYS A 76 -34.09 0.73 -23.47
N ARG A 77 -34.72 1.77 -22.92
CA ARG A 77 -36.00 2.33 -23.41
C ARG A 77 -35.82 3.46 -24.43
N GLY A 78 -34.57 3.86 -24.70
CA GLY A 78 -34.28 5.02 -25.55
C GLY A 78 -34.61 6.36 -24.87
N GLU A 79 -34.86 6.35 -23.56
CA GLU A 79 -35.19 7.53 -22.76
C GLU A 79 -33.94 8.36 -22.45
N ILE A 80 -34.11 9.69 -22.45
CA ILE A 80 -33.10 10.67 -22.06
C ILE A 80 -32.95 10.68 -20.54
N GLU A 81 -31.70 10.88 -20.10
CA GLU A 81 -31.21 11.09 -18.75
C GLU A 81 -32.27 11.29 -17.66
N ILE A 82 -32.36 10.30 -16.78
CA ILE A 82 -33.07 10.45 -15.51
C ILE A 82 -32.18 11.27 -14.60
N GLU A 83 -32.67 12.40 -14.10
CA GLU A 83 -31.95 13.19 -13.10
C GLU A 83 -32.40 12.84 -11.69
N VAL A 84 -31.45 12.78 -10.77
CA VAL A 84 -31.77 12.70 -9.33
C VAL A 84 -32.18 14.10 -8.86
N PRO A 85 -33.40 14.29 -8.30
CA PRO A 85 -33.83 15.57 -7.74
C PRO A 85 -32.87 16.08 -6.67
N LYS A 86 -32.64 17.41 -6.64
CA LYS A 86 -31.67 18.04 -5.72
C LYS A 86 -31.98 17.74 -4.26
N GLU A 87 -33.25 17.69 -3.88
CA GLU A 87 -33.68 17.41 -2.51
C GLU A 87 -33.40 15.97 -2.04
N LEU A 88 -33.08 15.07 -2.97
CA LEU A 88 -32.71 13.69 -2.67
C LEU A 88 -31.18 13.46 -2.70
N LYS A 89 -30.39 14.43 -3.17
CA LYS A 89 -28.93 14.31 -3.20
C LYS A 89 -28.38 14.52 -1.80
N ALA A 90 -27.46 13.64 -1.39
CA ALA A 90 -26.72 13.84 -0.16
C ALA A 90 -25.52 14.76 -0.39
N ASP A 91 -25.36 15.77 0.46
CA ASP A 91 -24.21 16.69 0.43
C ASP A 91 -23.06 16.23 1.32
N VAL A 92 -23.34 15.42 2.35
CA VAL A 92 -22.35 14.88 3.29
C VAL A 92 -22.50 13.38 3.39
N PHE A 93 -21.37 12.66 3.37
CA PHE A 93 -21.34 11.19 3.34
C PHE A 93 -20.76 10.61 4.63
N PRO A 94 -21.10 9.37 5.00
CA PRO A 94 -20.44 8.74 6.13
C PRO A 94 -18.96 8.48 5.83
N HIS A 95 -18.09 8.71 6.82
CA HIS A 95 -16.62 8.61 6.68
C HIS A 95 -16.11 7.30 6.07
N HIS A 96 -16.79 6.17 6.30
CA HIS A 96 -16.42 4.88 5.74
C HIS A 96 -16.52 4.80 4.19
N MET A 97 -17.16 5.78 3.55
CA MET A 97 -17.22 5.89 2.08
C MET A 97 -16.01 6.62 1.46
N GLY A 98 -15.09 7.15 2.27
CA GLY A 98 -13.85 7.77 1.78
C GLY A 98 -14.06 9.04 0.94
N LYS A 99 -15.13 9.81 1.22
CA LYS A 99 -15.40 11.11 0.60
C LYS A 99 -14.78 12.25 1.41
N THR A 100 -14.40 13.34 0.75
CA THR A 100 -13.80 14.52 1.38
C THR A 100 -14.73 15.15 2.41
N ASP A 101 -15.99 15.38 2.03
CA ASP A 101 -17.02 15.93 2.92
C ASP A 101 -17.74 14.78 3.62
N SER A 102 -17.33 14.50 4.86
CA SER A 102 -17.83 13.35 5.60
C SER A 102 -18.17 13.60 7.06
N PHE A 103 -19.10 12.78 7.59
CA PHE A 103 -19.47 12.75 9.00
C PHE A 103 -19.04 11.44 9.67
N LYS A 104 -18.77 11.50 10.98
CA LYS A 104 -18.47 10.30 11.78
C LYS A 104 -19.76 9.50 11.99
N SER A 105 -19.81 8.34 11.37
CA SER A 105 -20.98 7.45 11.41
C SER A 105 -20.90 6.57 12.66
N THR A 106 -22.03 6.39 13.34
CA THR A 106 -22.17 5.48 14.49
C THR A 106 -22.88 4.18 14.12
N SER A 107 -23.21 4.00 12.83
CA SER A 107 -23.81 2.79 12.28
C SER A 107 -22.87 1.60 12.38
N ILE A 108 -23.39 0.39 12.13
CA ILE A 108 -22.56 -0.82 12.10
C ILE A 108 -21.42 -0.73 11.07
N LEU A 109 -21.66 -0.11 9.92
CA LEU A 109 -20.65 0.05 8.87
C LEU A 109 -19.55 1.02 9.28
N GLY A 110 -19.92 2.14 9.93
CA GLY A 110 -18.96 3.06 10.53
C GLY A 110 -18.08 2.39 11.58
N ARG A 111 -18.68 1.62 12.48
CA ARG A 111 -17.94 0.88 13.52
C ARG A 111 -17.00 -0.18 12.95
N ILE A 112 -17.43 -0.94 11.94
CA ILE A 112 -16.57 -1.92 11.26
C ILE A 112 -15.39 -1.21 10.60
N PHE A 113 -15.64 -0.11 9.90
CA PHE A 113 -14.59 0.67 9.24
C PHE A 113 -13.55 1.17 10.25
N ASP A 114 -13.99 1.72 11.37
CA ASP A 114 -13.13 2.19 12.45
C ASP A 114 -12.31 1.06 13.09
N GLN A 115 -12.95 -0.07 13.37
CA GLN A 115 -12.29 -1.24 13.94
C GLN A 115 -11.22 -1.79 13.00
N VAL A 116 -11.50 -1.88 11.70
CA VAL A 116 -10.51 -2.31 10.70
C VAL A 116 -9.39 -1.29 10.59
N GLY A 117 -9.70 0.01 10.69
CA GLY A 117 -8.71 1.09 10.76
C GLY A 117 -7.75 0.90 11.93
N SER A 118 -8.28 0.71 13.14
CA SER A 118 -7.45 0.52 14.34
C SER A 118 -6.60 -0.74 14.28
N HIS A 119 -7.11 -1.85 13.75
CA HIS A 119 -6.33 -3.08 13.59
C HIS A 119 -5.15 -2.90 12.62
N ARG A 120 -5.34 -2.14 11.54
CA ARG A 120 -4.25 -1.84 10.60
C ARG A 120 -3.18 -0.97 11.24
N GLU A 121 -3.58 0.00 12.06
CA GLU A 121 -2.66 0.83 12.84
C GLU A 121 -1.88 -0.02 13.85
N GLU A 122 -2.55 -0.92 14.57
CA GLU A 122 -1.94 -1.88 15.50
C GLU A 122 -1.01 -2.90 14.81
N GLU A 123 -1.35 -3.41 13.63
CA GLU A 123 -0.45 -4.28 12.85
C GLU A 123 0.76 -3.51 12.34
N SER A 124 0.58 -2.23 12.00
CA SER A 124 1.69 -1.37 11.56
C SER A 124 2.65 -1.00 12.70
N SER A 125 2.16 -0.95 13.95
CA SER A 125 3.00 -0.73 15.13
C SER A 125 3.73 -2.00 15.61
N LYS A 126 3.24 -3.20 15.25
CA LYS A 126 3.86 -4.49 15.58
C LYS A 126 5.01 -4.92 14.67
N LYS A 127 5.26 -4.21 13.55
CA LYS A 127 6.45 -4.47 12.72
C LYS A 127 7.68 -3.85 13.38
N GLU A 128 8.11 -4.45 14.48
CA GLU A 128 9.37 -4.09 15.12
C GLU A 128 10.52 -4.67 14.29
N VAL A 129 11.51 -3.84 13.95
CA VAL A 129 12.72 -4.31 13.28
C VAL A 129 13.49 -5.15 14.28
N GLN A 130 13.54 -6.47 14.07
CA GLN A 130 14.29 -7.40 14.90
C GLN A 130 15.32 -8.15 14.05
N LYS A 131 16.46 -8.46 14.68
CA LYS A 131 17.49 -9.29 14.07
C LYS A 131 17.01 -10.75 14.00
N LEU A 132 17.47 -11.44 12.96
CA LEU A 132 17.23 -12.87 12.80
C LEU A 132 18.29 -13.63 13.60
N PRO A 133 17.87 -14.55 14.51
CA PRO A 133 18.82 -15.29 15.36
C PRO A 133 19.91 -16.04 14.58
N CYS A 134 19.62 -16.47 13.35
CA CYS A 134 20.57 -17.17 12.49
C CYS A 134 21.72 -16.29 11.97
N PHE A 135 21.62 -14.96 12.08
CA PHE A 135 22.65 -14.01 11.63
C PHE A 135 23.36 -13.30 12.78
N GLU A 136 23.04 -13.65 14.03
CA GLU A 136 23.72 -13.18 15.24
C GLU A 136 24.94 -14.05 15.57
N VAL A 137 25.73 -14.38 14.56
CA VAL A 137 26.96 -15.17 14.71
C VAL A 137 28.13 -14.24 15.02
N TYR A 138 28.84 -14.53 16.11
CA TYR A 138 30.00 -13.77 16.55
C TYR A 138 31.29 -14.55 16.26
N THR A 139 32.03 -14.11 15.26
CA THR A 139 33.40 -14.57 14.98
C THR A 139 34.36 -13.37 14.95
N PRO A 140 35.66 -13.57 15.29
CA PRO A 140 36.66 -12.50 15.17
C PRO A 140 36.73 -11.87 13.78
N GLU A 141 36.52 -12.68 12.74
CA GLU A 141 36.51 -12.25 11.34
C GLU A 141 35.32 -11.32 11.05
N VAL A 142 34.11 -11.68 11.50
CA VAL A 142 32.91 -10.82 11.37
C VAL A 142 33.14 -9.48 12.07
N GLU A 143 33.73 -9.49 13.26
CA GLU A 143 33.97 -8.25 14.02
C GLU A 143 34.98 -7.31 13.33
N ALA A 144 36.03 -7.87 12.70
CA ALA A 144 36.95 -7.09 11.89
C ALA A 144 36.23 -6.41 10.70
N PHE A 145 35.32 -7.12 10.05
CA PHE A 145 34.51 -6.55 8.96
C PHE A 145 33.49 -5.53 9.45
N LYS A 146 32.93 -5.65 10.66
CA LYS A 146 31.98 -4.66 11.20
C LYS A 146 32.58 -3.27 11.27
N MET A 147 33.85 -3.14 11.69
CA MET A 147 34.52 -1.83 11.74
C MET A 147 34.62 -1.20 10.35
N LYS A 148 34.99 -1.99 9.33
CA LYS A 148 35.03 -1.54 7.93
C LYS A 148 33.64 -1.12 7.44
N TRP A 149 32.62 -1.95 7.69
CA TRP A 149 31.27 -1.71 7.19
C TRP A 149 30.48 -0.64 7.94
N ASN A 150 30.84 -0.35 9.19
CA ASN A 150 30.30 0.79 9.92
C ASN A 150 30.60 2.10 9.16
N GLU A 151 31.85 2.26 8.72
CA GLU A 151 32.25 3.44 7.96
C GLU A 151 31.67 3.46 6.55
N LEU A 152 31.71 2.33 5.83
CA LEU A 152 31.09 2.23 4.51
C LEU A 152 29.58 2.48 4.54
N TYR A 153 28.89 2.05 5.59
CA TYR A 153 27.46 2.28 5.74
C TYR A 153 27.12 3.75 6.04
N LYS A 154 27.97 4.48 6.77
CA LYS A 154 27.82 5.94 6.90
C LYS A 154 27.94 6.61 5.54
N GLN A 155 28.98 6.27 4.78
CA GLN A 155 29.17 6.77 3.41
C GLN A 155 27.99 6.43 2.51
N TYR A 156 27.44 5.21 2.63
CA TYR A 156 26.28 4.78 1.85
C TYR A 156 25.08 5.68 2.11
N ARG A 157 24.82 6.04 3.37
CA ARG A 157 23.69 6.91 3.73
C ARG A 157 23.86 8.31 3.14
N GLU A 158 25.08 8.82 3.09
CA GLU A 158 25.39 10.10 2.44
C GLU A 158 25.22 10.02 0.91
N ASP A 159 25.81 9.00 0.28
CA ASP A 159 25.70 8.75 -1.16
C ASP A 159 24.23 8.58 -1.60
N MET A 160 23.46 7.80 -0.85
CA MET A 160 22.04 7.56 -1.13
C MET A 160 21.18 8.81 -0.89
N SER A 161 21.48 9.59 0.15
CA SER A 161 20.82 10.88 0.40
C SER A 161 21.07 11.85 -0.76
N ASN A 162 22.31 11.90 -1.27
CA ASN A 162 22.68 12.71 -2.43
C ASN A 162 21.98 12.25 -3.72
N ALA A 163 21.88 10.94 -3.95
CA ALA A 163 21.18 10.37 -5.11
C ALA A 163 19.67 10.68 -5.10
N LEU A 164 19.07 10.80 -3.92
CA LEU A 164 17.62 11.00 -3.76
C LEU A 164 17.21 12.47 -3.57
N GLN A 165 18.09 13.43 -3.84
CA GLN A 165 17.81 14.86 -3.67
C GLN A 165 16.53 15.31 -4.39
N PHE A 166 15.76 16.19 -3.73
CA PHE A 166 14.39 16.54 -4.13
C PHE A 166 14.27 17.15 -5.54
N ASN A 167 15.32 17.81 -6.04
CA ASN A 167 15.36 18.52 -7.32
C ASN A 167 15.55 17.64 -8.57
N VAL A 168 15.69 16.32 -8.43
CA VAL A 168 15.92 15.39 -9.55
C VAL A 168 14.62 14.68 -9.97
N GLU A 169 14.44 14.42 -11.27
CA GLU A 169 13.30 13.66 -11.80
C GLU A 169 13.26 12.22 -11.27
N ARG A 170 12.08 11.59 -11.27
CA ARG A 170 11.88 10.27 -10.65
C ARG A 170 12.75 9.17 -11.26
N ASP A 171 12.85 9.12 -12.58
CA ASP A 171 13.59 8.06 -13.28
C ASP A 171 15.10 8.21 -13.07
N GLN A 172 15.59 9.46 -13.05
CA GLN A 172 16.98 9.79 -12.75
C GLN A 172 17.36 9.45 -11.30
N LYS A 173 16.45 9.64 -10.34
CA LYS A 173 16.64 9.20 -8.93
C LYS A 173 16.80 7.69 -8.82
N GLN A 174 16.00 6.94 -9.58
CA GLN A 174 16.08 5.49 -9.56
C GLN A 174 17.42 5.00 -10.11
N GLU A 175 17.86 5.53 -11.25
CA GLU A 175 19.15 5.20 -11.85
C GLU A 175 20.32 5.57 -10.91
N ALA A 176 20.28 6.76 -10.30
CA ALA A 176 21.29 7.18 -9.34
C ALA A 176 21.33 6.27 -8.10
N ALA A 177 20.17 5.88 -7.56
CA ALA A 177 20.09 4.95 -6.43
C ALA A 177 20.64 3.56 -6.80
N ASP A 178 20.37 3.07 -8.02
CA ASP A 178 20.87 1.78 -8.50
C ASP A 178 22.39 1.81 -8.70
N LEU A 179 22.96 2.93 -9.14
CA LEU A 179 24.42 3.15 -9.18
C LEU A 179 25.06 3.12 -7.80
N VAL A 180 24.43 3.74 -6.79
CA VAL A 180 24.90 3.67 -5.40
C VAL A 180 24.90 2.23 -4.92
N ILE A 181 23.81 1.48 -5.11
CA ILE A 181 23.77 0.06 -4.72
C ILE A 181 24.84 -0.76 -5.44
N SER A 182 25.04 -0.53 -6.74
CA SER A 182 26.04 -1.22 -7.55
C SER A 182 27.46 -0.97 -7.03
N LYS A 183 27.78 0.26 -6.59
CA LYS A 183 29.06 0.59 -5.94
C LYS A 183 29.31 -0.28 -4.71
N TYR A 184 28.32 -0.45 -3.83
CA TYR A 184 28.49 -1.24 -2.61
C TYR A 184 28.49 -2.75 -2.86
N LYS A 185 27.77 -3.23 -3.89
CA LYS A 185 27.91 -4.62 -4.38
C LYS A 185 29.33 -4.88 -4.87
N GLN A 186 29.91 -3.97 -5.66
CA GLN A 186 31.27 -4.09 -6.14
C GLN A 186 32.29 -4.17 -4.99
N ILE A 187 32.09 -3.41 -3.91
CA ILE A 187 32.95 -3.45 -2.71
C ILE A 187 32.82 -4.79 -1.96
N LEU A 188 31.61 -5.35 -1.88
CA LEU A 188 31.38 -6.61 -1.18
C LEU A 188 31.82 -7.82 -2.00
N TYR A 189 31.58 -7.83 -3.31
CA TYR A 189 31.79 -9.02 -4.14
C TYR A 189 33.06 -8.96 -4.99
N ASP A 190 33.74 -7.81 -5.07
CA ASP A 190 34.74 -7.52 -6.11
C ASP A 190 34.21 -7.80 -7.53
N ALA A 191 32.88 -7.78 -7.69
CA ALA A 191 32.14 -8.08 -8.91
C ALA A 191 30.79 -7.37 -8.90
N ALA A 192 30.13 -7.30 -10.06
CA ALA A 192 28.82 -6.66 -10.18
C ALA A 192 27.74 -7.42 -9.39
N GLU A 193 27.82 -8.75 -9.35
CA GLU A 193 26.88 -9.62 -8.65
C GLU A 193 27.59 -10.75 -7.91
N PHE A 194 26.89 -11.34 -6.93
CA PHE A 194 27.43 -12.37 -6.05
C PHE A 194 27.93 -13.61 -6.80
N GLU A 195 27.21 -14.05 -7.83
CA GLU A 195 27.53 -15.25 -8.62
C GLU A 195 28.81 -15.09 -9.45
N GLN A 196 29.25 -13.85 -9.69
CA GLN A 196 30.43 -13.51 -10.47
C GLN A 196 31.68 -13.33 -9.59
N SER A 197 31.54 -13.40 -8.27
CA SER A 197 32.63 -13.17 -7.34
C SER A 197 33.63 -14.34 -7.35
N GLU A 198 34.92 -14.01 -7.50
CA GLU A 198 36.03 -14.95 -7.31
C GLU A 198 36.53 -14.99 -5.86
N ARG A 199 35.94 -14.18 -4.97
CA ARG A 199 36.34 -14.12 -3.56
C ARG A 199 36.00 -15.41 -2.83
N PRO A 200 36.76 -15.79 -1.78
CA PRO A 200 36.41 -16.91 -0.93
C PRO A 200 35.01 -16.74 -0.35
N LEU A 201 34.13 -17.72 -0.55
CA LEU A 201 32.73 -17.66 -0.09
C LEU A 201 32.61 -17.39 1.41
N LYS A 202 33.53 -17.95 2.21
CA LYS A 202 33.58 -17.71 3.66
C LYS A 202 33.74 -16.23 3.97
N ASP A 203 34.70 -15.56 3.35
CA ASP A 203 34.95 -14.12 3.58
C ASP A 203 33.74 -13.28 3.16
N ILE A 204 33.08 -13.64 2.05
CA ILE A 204 31.84 -12.98 1.61
C ILE A 204 30.73 -13.17 2.65
N TYR A 205 30.57 -14.36 3.23
CA TYR A 205 29.57 -14.62 4.25
C TYR A 205 29.85 -13.87 5.56
N ASP A 206 31.09 -13.92 6.04
CA ASP A 206 31.50 -13.20 7.25
C ASP A 206 31.28 -11.68 7.07
N GLU A 207 31.61 -11.15 5.89
CA GLU A 207 31.41 -9.74 5.57
C GLU A 207 29.92 -9.38 5.37
N ALA A 208 29.10 -10.27 4.79
CA ALA A 208 27.66 -10.11 4.67
C ALA A 208 26.95 -10.11 6.04
N LEU A 209 27.38 -10.98 6.97
CA LEU A 209 26.92 -11.01 8.36
C LEU A 209 27.32 -9.72 9.10
N ALA A 210 28.51 -9.19 8.83
CA ALA A 210 28.94 -7.91 9.38
C ALA A 210 28.05 -6.75 8.91
N ILE A 211 27.73 -6.68 7.60
CA ILE A 211 26.78 -5.70 7.04
C ILE A 211 25.42 -5.81 7.71
N TYR A 212 24.89 -7.04 7.81
CA TYR A 212 23.59 -7.29 8.45
C TYR A 212 23.56 -6.71 9.86
N ASN A 213 24.56 -7.05 10.69
CA ASN A 213 24.64 -6.60 12.07
C ASN A 213 24.79 -5.08 12.17
N VAL A 214 25.74 -4.48 11.44
CA VAL A 214 25.97 -3.02 11.46
C VAL A 214 24.69 -2.23 11.16
N VAL A 215 23.94 -2.64 10.14
CA VAL A 215 22.74 -1.91 9.74
C VAL A 215 21.60 -2.11 10.72
N TYR A 216 21.36 -3.34 11.17
CA TYR A 216 20.27 -3.60 12.12
C TYR A 216 20.56 -2.97 13.48
N ASP A 217 21.82 -2.99 13.97
CA ASP A 217 22.21 -2.29 15.19
C ASP A 217 21.95 -0.79 15.08
N TYR A 218 22.34 -0.17 13.96
CA TYR A 218 22.05 1.24 13.70
C TYR A 218 20.55 1.54 13.68
N VAL A 219 19.74 0.69 13.03
CA VAL A 219 18.29 0.90 12.95
C VAL A 219 17.63 0.76 14.31
N ILE A 220 18.03 -0.24 15.12
CA ILE A 220 17.55 -0.42 16.49
C ILE A 220 17.92 0.79 17.35
N GLU A 221 19.16 1.27 17.28
CA GLU A 221 19.61 2.47 18.00
C GLU A 221 18.79 3.72 17.62
N CYS A 222 18.43 3.88 16.33
CA CYS A 222 17.53 4.96 15.91
C CYS A 222 16.12 4.81 16.49
N ILE A 223 15.57 3.61 16.50
CA ILE A 223 14.24 3.34 17.08
C ILE A 223 14.23 3.65 18.57
N GLU A 224 15.27 3.26 19.31
CA GLU A 224 15.39 3.53 20.74
C GLU A 224 15.49 5.03 21.03
N LYS A 225 16.23 5.79 20.21
CA LYS A 225 16.32 7.25 20.32
C LYS A 225 14.98 7.93 20.07
N ASP A 226 14.26 7.51 19.04
CA ASP A 226 12.95 8.08 18.70
C ASP A 226 11.92 7.81 19.82
N ARG A 227 11.96 6.62 20.43
CA ARG A 227 11.13 6.27 21.61
C ARG A 227 11.46 7.11 22.84
N ALA A 228 12.73 7.47 23.04
CA ALA A 228 13.17 8.28 24.19
C ALA A 228 12.79 9.77 24.05
N THR A 229 12.51 10.25 22.83
CA THR A 229 12.10 11.64 22.56
C THR A 229 10.60 11.89 22.64
N ASP A 230 9.78 10.84 22.80
CA ASP A 230 8.30 10.91 22.77
C ASP A 230 7.66 11.22 24.15
N ASP A 231 8.45 11.72 25.11
CA ASP A 231 7.99 12.24 26.40
C ASP A 231 7.27 13.60 26.22
N GLY A 232 6.05 13.57 25.65
CA GLY A 232 4.97 14.43 26.11
C GLY A 232 4.55 15.66 25.28
N ASP A 233 5.02 15.86 24.04
CA ASP A 233 4.48 16.93 23.18
C ASP A 233 3.65 16.36 22.02
N VAL A 234 2.32 16.39 22.18
CA VAL A 234 1.34 15.93 21.19
C VAL A 234 1.27 16.98 20.08
N GLY A 235 2.28 16.99 19.21
CA GLY A 235 2.45 18.05 18.22
C GLY A 235 3.39 17.66 17.08
N ALA A 236 2.95 16.73 16.25
CA ALA A 236 3.48 16.50 14.90
C ALA A 236 4.91 15.90 14.80
N ALA A 237 5.08 14.64 15.19
CA ALA A 237 6.07 13.78 14.56
C ALA A 237 5.60 12.32 14.60
N GLN A 238 4.61 11.99 13.78
CA GLN A 238 4.33 10.60 13.44
C GLN A 238 5.51 10.08 12.60
N SER A 239 6.63 9.75 13.27
CA SER A 239 7.78 9.09 12.66
C SER A 239 7.28 7.73 12.18
N ASN A 240 6.96 7.68 10.89
CA ASN A 240 6.40 6.50 10.26
C ASN A 240 7.39 5.35 10.45
N ASN A 241 6.97 4.26 11.10
CA ASN A 241 7.69 2.98 11.15
C ASN A 241 8.21 2.53 9.75
N ARG A 242 7.57 3.01 8.67
CA ARG A 242 8.01 2.85 7.28
C ARG A 242 9.43 3.36 6.99
N ASP A 243 9.93 4.37 7.69
CA ASP A 243 11.27 4.92 7.47
C ASP A 243 12.38 3.99 7.99
N HIS A 244 12.18 3.37 9.16
CA HIS A 244 13.17 2.45 9.73
C HIS A 244 13.32 1.17 8.91
N VAL A 245 12.21 0.59 8.44
CA VAL A 245 12.25 -0.60 7.56
C VAL A 245 12.96 -0.28 6.24
N GLY A 246 12.81 0.94 5.72
CA GLY A 246 13.50 1.40 4.53
C GLY A 246 15.03 1.38 4.67
N LYS A 247 15.55 1.66 5.87
CA LYS A 247 17.00 1.64 6.16
C LYS A 247 17.60 0.23 6.07
N CYS A 248 16.84 -0.80 6.43
CA CYS A 248 17.26 -2.21 6.29
C CYS A 248 17.36 -2.68 4.83
N ALA A 249 16.79 -1.93 3.87
CA ALA A 249 16.81 -2.33 2.45
C ALA A 249 18.23 -2.45 1.88
N PHE A 250 19.19 -1.69 2.40
CA PHE A 250 20.59 -1.77 1.97
C PHE A 250 21.15 -3.18 2.10
N VAL A 251 20.92 -3.83 3.26
CA VAL A 251 21.41 -5.17 3.55
C VAL A 251 20.90 -6.16 2.51
N TRP A 252 19.60 -6.13 2.24
CA TRP A 252 18.98 -7.09 1.33
C TRP A 252 19.28 -6.81 -0.15
N LYS A 253 19.54 -5.55 -0.51
CA LYS A 253 19.95 -5.18 -1.88
C LYS A 253 21.41 -5.50 -2.17
N VAL A 254 22.31 -5.36 -1.18
CA VAL A 254 23.75 -5.54 -1.36
C VAL A 254 24.20 -6.94 -0.96
N ALA A 255 23.85 -7.39 0.24
CA ALA A 255 24.32 -8.64 0.85
C ALA A 255 23.30 -9.79 0.81
N GLY A 256 22.06 -9.52 0.36
CA GLY A 256 20.95 -10.46 0.36
C GLY A 256 21.27 -11.84 -0.25
N PRO A 257 21.84 -11.93 -1.47
CA PRO A 257 22.20 -13.21 -2.07
C PRO A 257 23.18 -14.03 -1.22
N ALA A 258 24.19 -13.38 -0.64
CA ALA A 258 25.18 -14.02 0.22
C ALA A 258 24.55 -14.53 1.52
N LEU A 259 23.71 -13.72 2.18
CA LEU A 259 22.99 -14.10 3.41
C LEU A 259 22.04 -15.28 3.18
N CYS A 260 21.28 -15.25 2.08
CA CYS A 260 20.39 -16.35 1.72
C CYS A 260 21.15 -17.66 1.48
N LYS A 261 22.30 -17.61 0.80
CA LYS A 261 23.12 -18.80 0.55
C LYS A 261 23.83 -19.30 1.81
N PHE A 262 24.28 -18.39 2.67
CA PHE A 262 24.81 -18.74 4.00
C PHE A 262 23.75 -19.51 4.80
N TYR A 263 22.54 -18.96 4.92
CA TYR A 263 21.43 -19.58 5.64
C TYR A 263 21.07 -20.98 5.10
N ALA A 264 20.98 -21.13 3.78
CA ALA A 264 20.72 -22.42 3.15
C ALA A 264 21.83 -23.45 3.44
N THR A 265 23.09 -23.00 3.44
CA THR A 265 24.24 -23.85 3.73
C THR A 265 24.23 -24.34 5.19
N GLU A 266 23.90 -23.46 6.15
CA GLU A 266 23.77 -23.81 7.57
C GLU A 266 22.65 -24.83 7.84
N LEU A 267 21.54 -24.75 7.10
CA LEU A 267 20.45 -25.72 7.21
C LEU A 267 20.72 -27.05 6.48
N GLY A 268 21.78 -27.13 5.68
CA GLY A 268 22.03 -28.27 4.78
C GLY A 268 20.97 -28.40 3.67
N GLU A 269 20.19 -27.35 3.43
CA GLU A 269 19.14 -27.31 2.42
C GLU A 269 19.65 -26.68 1.12
N LYS A 270 19.14 -27.14 -0.03
CA LYS A 270 19.44 -26.51 -1.31
C LYS A 270 18.49 -25.32 -1.51
N PRO A 271 19.00 -24.10 -1.75
CA PRO A 271 18.13 -22.96 -2.01
C PRO A 271 17.33 -23.20 -3.30
N ILE A 272 16.02 -22.97 -3.22
CA ILE A 272 15.14 -22.98 -4.40
C ILE A 272 15.09 -21.55 -4.94
N CYS A 273 15.64 -21.31 -6.13
CA CYS A 273 15.39 -20.06 -6.84
C CYS A 273 13.94 -20.05 -7.35
N CYS A 274 13.09 -19.26 -6.72
CA CYS A 274 11.70 -19.09 -7.12
C CYS A 274 11.46 -17.66 -7.63
N VAL A 275 10.76 -17.55 -8.75
CA VAL A 275 10.38 -16.24 -9.32
C VAL A 275 9.30 -15.61 -8.42
N PRO A 276 9.34 -14.29 -8.15
CA PRO A 276 8.35 -13.65 -7.28
C PRO A 276 6.88 -13.85 -7.71
N SER A 277 6.63 -14.02 -9.00
CA SER A 277 5.30 -14.35 -9.54
C SER A 277 4.81 -15.71 -9.06
N VAL A 278 5.67 -16.73 -9.08
CA VAL A 278 5.36 -18.09 -8.65
C VAL A 278 5.13 -18.13 -7.13
N LEU A 279 5.93 -17.38 -6.35
CA LEU A 279 5.68 -17.24 -4.91
C LEU A 279 4.34 -16.56 -4.62
N LYS A 280 3.99 -15.52 -5.38
CA LYS A 280 2.68 -14.87 -5.23
C LYS A 280 1.53 -15.82 -5.51
N GLU A 281 1.62 -16.68 -6.52
CA GLU A 281 0.60 -17.68 -6.81
C GLU A 281 0.48 -18.76 -5.74
N LEU A 282 1.59 -19.16 -5.10
CA LEU A 282 1.58 -20.17 -4.03
C LEU A 282 1.01 -19.67 -2.70
N PHE A 283 1.08 -18.35 -2.46
CA PHE A 283 0.60 -17.70 -1.22
C PHE A 283 -0.63 -16.81 -1.44
N SER A 284 -1.27 -16.88 -2.62
CA SER A 284 -2.59 -16.27 -2.90
C SER A 284 -3.71 -17.25 -2.60
#